data_AF-A0AAV5NJQ6-F1
#
_entry.id   AF-A0AAV5NJQ6-F1
#
_cell.length_a   1.000
_cell.length_b   1.000
_cell.length_c   1.000
_cell.angle_alpha   90.00
_cell.angle_beta   90.00
_cell.angle_gamma   90.00
#
_symmetry.space_group_name_H-M   'P 1'
#
loop_
_entity.id
_entity.type
_entity.pdbx_description
1 polymer ?
#
loop_
_entity_poly.entity_id
_entity_poly.type
_entity_poly.pdbx_seq_one_letter_code
_entity_poly.pdbx_strand_id
1 'polypeptide(L)'
;MGGEYMFKITGLDKFTREMDQLAKFAKEVDGELASVSFDPSDPGSIELAISEMEAAIHQKAISYEYNDMAVNLVAQIKANLREQILMKAAAARLEGDAQ
;
A
#
# COMPACT_ATOMS: atom_id res chain seq x y z
N MET A 1 -49.76 12.86 4.73
CA MET A 1 -48.72 11.98 5.32
C MET A 1 -47.57 11.92 4.34
N GLY A 2 -46.55 12.77 4.53
CA GLY A 2 -45.36 12.82 3.68
C GLY A 2 -44.29 11.88 4.24
N GLY A 3 -44.25 10.65 3.74
CA GLY A 3 -43.17 9.70 4.00
C GLY A 3 -42.10 9.83 2.92
N GLU A 4 -41.43 10.97 2.84
CA GLU A 4 -40.37 11.20 1.86
C GLU A 4 -39.06 10.52 2.30
N TYR A 5 -38.68 9.48 1.57
CA TYR A 5 -37.30 9.12 1.22
C TYR A 5 -36.22 9.16 2.32
N MET A 6 -36.40 8.45 3.44
CA MET A 6 -35.29 8.15 4.37
C MET A 6 -34.30 7.08 3.83
N PHE A 7 -34.48 6.61 2.59
CA PHE A 7 -33.68 5.53 1.99
C PHE A 7 -32.37 5.97 1.29
N LYS A 8 -32.04 7.27 1.23
CA LYS A 8 -31.16 7.76 0.15
C LYS A 8 -29.74 8.22 0.48
N ILE A 9 -29.23 8.24 1.72
CA ILE A 9 -27.92 8.88 1.95
C ILE A 9 -26.90 8.07 2.77
N THR A 10 -27.27 7.01 3.47
CA THR A 10 -26.29 6.22 4.24
C THR A 10 -25.23 5.54 3.38
N GLY A 11 -25.58 5.07 2.18
CA GLY A 11 -24.60 4.47 1.25
C GLY A 11 -23.60 5.49 0.69
N LEU A 12 -24.05 6.71 0.40
CA LEU A 12 -23.19 7.78 -0.13
C LEU A 12 -22.25 8.34 0.96
N ASP A 13 -22.73 8.43 2.21
CA ASP A 13 -21.91 8.83 3.35
C ASP A 13 -20.80 7.82 3.62
N LYS A 14 -21.12 6.50 3.60
CA LYS A 14 -20.13 5.43 3.72
C LYS A 14 -19.08 5.54 2.62
N PHE A 15 -19.51 5.65 1.36
CA PHE A 15 -18.62 5.77 0.22
C PHE A 15 -17.67 6.98 0.34
N THR A 16 -18.20 8.12 0.77
CA THR A 16 -17.42 9.36 0.96
C THR A 16 -16.36 9.18 2.06
N ARG A 17 -16.71 8.53 3.18
CA ARG A 17 -15.74 8.19 4.23
C ARG A 17 -14.67 7.24 3.72
N GLU A 18 -15.04 6.24 2.93
CA GLU A 18 -14.09 5.28 2.39
C GLU A 18 -13.08 5.96 1.44
N MET A 19 -13.53 6.92 0.63
CA MET A 19 -12.66 7.73 -0.23
C MET A 19 -11.75 8.69 0.55
N ASP A 20 -12.24 9.34 1.60
CA ASP A 20 -11.42 10.22 2.46
C ASP A 20 -10.30 9.42 3.17
N GLN A 21 -10.64 8.24 3.69
CA GLN A 21 -9.67 7.32 4.26
C GLN A 21 -8.64 6.84 3.23
N LEU A 22 -9.08 6.52 2.01
CA LEU A 22 -8.20 6.13 0.92
C LEU A 22 -7.21 7.26 0.57
N ALA A 23 -7.70 8.51 0.48
CA ALA A 23 -6.86 9.66 0.15
C ALA A 23 -5.83 9.96 1.25
N LYS A 24 -6.21 9.79 2.53
CA LYS A 24 -5.29 9.90 3.66
C LYS A 24 -4.23 8.82 3.63
N PHE A 25 -4.65 7.56 3.49
CA PHE A 25 -3.73 6.43 3.39
C PHE A 25 -2.78 6.59 2.20
N ALA A 26 -3.28 6.97 1.02
CA ALA A 26 -2.42 7.23 -0.14
C ALA A 26 -1.39 8.33 0.13
N LYS A 27 -1.74 9.41 0.85
CA LYS A 27 -0.75 10.42 1.28
C LYS A 27 0.25 9.89 2.30
N GLU A 28 -0.18 9.05 3.23
CA GLU A 28 0.70 8.42 4.23
C GLU A 28 1.65 7.37 3.63
N VAL A 29 1.32 6.90 2.43
CA VAL A 29 2.04 5.91 1.62
C VAL A 29 2.88 6.57 0.53
N ASP A 30 2.45 7.71 0.01
CA ASP A 30 3.26 8.54 -0.89
C ASP A 30 4.39 9.24 -0.11
N GLY A 31 4.11 9.63 1.14
CA GLY A 31 5.15 9.98 2.10
C GLY A 31 6.00 8.76 2.45
N GLU A 32 7.31 8.94 2.54
CA GLU A 32 8.34 7.90 2.75
C GLU A 32 7.86 6.73 3.63
N LEU A 33 7.32 5.69 2.99
CA LEU A 33 6.69 4.53 3.64
C LEU A 33 7.65 3.84 4.60
N ALA A 34 8.87 3.69 4.10
CA ALA A 34 10.05 3.24 4.77
C ALA A 34 11.19 3.33 3.74
N SER A 35 12.30 3.98 4.10
CA SER A 35 13.53 3.87 3.31
C SER A 35 14.18 2.53 3.63
N VAL A 36 13.73 1.47 2.97
CA VAL A 36 14.30 0.13 3.15
C VAL A 36 15.51 -0.04 2.23
N SER A 37 16.64 -0.41 2.85
CA SER A 37 17.89 -0.71 2.15
C SER A 37 18.01 -2.22 2.03
N PHE A 38 18.20 -2.73 0.81
CA PHE A 38 18.36 -4.16 0.55
C PHE A 38 19.58 -4.42 -0.32
N ASP A 39 20.18 -5.59 -0.13
CA ASP A 39 21.27 -6.05 -0.97
C ASP A 39 20.71 -6.77 -2.21
N PRO A 40 21.01 -6.31 -3.43
CA PRO A 40 20.47 -6.91 -4.64
C PRO A 40 21.08 -8.29 -4.91
N SER A 41 22.27 -8.61 -4.39
CA SER A 41 22.93 -9.89 -4.62
C SER A 41 22.47 -10.98 -3.64
N ASP A 42 21.97 -10.57 -2.47
CA ASP A 42 21.46 -11.49 -1.45
C ASP A 42 19.92 -11.66 -1.53
N PRO A 43 19.41 -12.84 -1.91
CA PRO A 43 17.97 -13.06 -1.97
C PRO A 43 17.30 -12.94 -0.58
N GLY A 44 18.02 -13.23 0.50
CA GLY A 44 17.50 -13.08 1.87
C GLY A 44 17.20 -11.62 2.21
N SER A 45 18.10 -10.71 1.85
CA SER A 45 17.96 -9.26 2.06
C SER A 45 16.80 -8.68 1.25
N ILE A 46 16.57 -9.17 0.03
CA ILE A 46 15.41 -8.77 -0.79
C ILE A 46 14.10 -9.18 -0.12
N GLU A 47 14.00 -10.43 0.35
CA GLU A 47 12.77 -10.90 1.02
C GLU A 47 12.54 -10.17 2.35
N LEU A 48 13.61 -9.89 3.09
CA LEU A 48 13.52 -9.14 4.35
C LEU A 48 13.00 -7.72 4.10
N ALA A 49 13.50 -7.06 3.06
CA ALA A 49 13.04 -5.75 2.67
C ALA A 49 11.59 -5.71 2.24
N ILE A 50 11.14 -6.69 1.44
CA ILE A 50 9.73 -6.83 1.08
C ILE A 50 8.89 -6.98 2.35
N SER A 51 9.30 -7.87 3.26
CA SER A 51 8.59 -8.13 4.52
C SER A 51 8.52 -6.88 5.41
N GLU A 52 9.60 -6.12 5.55
CA GLU A 52 9.60 -4.86 6.30
C GLU A 52 8.65 -3.83 5.70
N MET A 53 8.63 -3.69 4.39
CA MET A 53 7.71 -2.77 3.71
C MET A 53 6.26 -3.23 3.85
N GLU A 54 5.98 -4.53 3.71
CA GLU A 54 4.67 -5.10 3.94
C GLU A 54 4.20 -4.87 5.39
N ALA A 55 5.09 -5.01 6.37
CA ALA A 55 4.82 -4.76 7.77
C ALA A 55 4.56 -3.27 8.04
N ALA A 56 5.37 -2.36 7.49
CA ALA A 56 5.19 -0.91 7.63
C ALA A 56 3.84 -0.45 7.03
N ILE A 57 3.51 -0.95 5.84
CA ILE A 57 2.20 -0.72 5.21
C ILE A 57 1.09 -1.32 6.06
N HIS A 58 1.25 -2.55 6.56
CA HIS A 58 0.24 -3.19 7.40
C HIS A 58 -0.03 -2.38 8.67
N GLN A 59 1.00 -1.88 9.35
CA GLN A 59 0.85 -1.03 10.54
C GLN A 59 0.03 0.23 10.23
N LYS A 60 0.28 0.90 9.10
CA LYS A 60 -0.52 2.04 8.64
C LYS A 60 -1.95 1.62 8.27
N ALA A 61 -2.09 0.45 7.65
CA ALA A 61 -3.36 -0.11 7.20
C ALA A 61 -4.28 -0.60 8.32
N ILE A 62 -3.76 -0.92 9.52
CA ILE A 62 -4.57 -1.32 10.69
C ILE A 62 -5.65 -0.27 10.97
N SER A 63 -5.32 1.03 10.84
CA SER A 63 -6.29 2.12 11.04
C SER A 63 -7.44 2.14 10.01
N TYR A 64 -7.29 1.38 8.92
CA TYR A 64 -8.21 1.31 7.79
C TYR A 64 -8.65 -0.14 7.50
N GLU A 65 -8.44 -1.10 8.42
CA GLU A 65 -8.77 -2.53 8.22
C GLU A 65 -10.27 -2.78 7.98
N TYR A 66 -11.11 -1.86 8.44
CA TYR A 66 -12.56 -1.89 8.27
C TYR A 66 -13.05 -1.26 6.95
N ASN A 67 -12.15 -0.77 6.10
CA ASN A 67 -12.45 -0.16 4.81
C ASN A 67 -11.96 -1.07 3.68
N ASP A 68 -12.91 -1.65 2.94
CA ASP A 68 -12.65 -2.63 1.89
C ASP A 68 -11.78 -2.05 0.76
N MET A 69 -12.00 -0.77 0.41
CA MET A 69 -11.21 -0.07 -0.61
C MET A 69 -9.77 0.15 -0.14
N ALA A 70 -9.57 0.52 1.12
CA ALA A 70 -8.25 0.70 1.69
C ALA A 70 -7.49 -0.63 1.75
N VAL A 71 -8.14 -1.71 2.17
CA VAL A 71 -7.57 -3.07 2.18
C VAL A 71 -7.17 -3.51 0.78
N ASN A 72 -8.02 -3.25 -0.23
CA ASN A 72 -7.70 -3.56 -1.62
C ASN A 72 -6.48 -2.76 -2.12
N LEU A 73 -6.42 -1.46 -1.83
CA LEU A 73 -5.29 -0.62 -2.21
C LEU A 73 -4.00 -1.06 -1.50
N VAL A 74 -4.06 -1.40 -0.22
CA VAL A 74 -2.94 -1.95 0.56
C VAL A 74 -2.37 -3.19 -0.13
N ALA A 75 -3.22 -4.13 -0.54
CA ALA A 75 -2.80 -5.32 -1.26
C ALA A 75 -2.11 -4.98 -2.60
N GLN A 76 -2.66 -4.03 -3.35
CA GLN A 76 -2.07 -3.56 -4.61
C GLN A 76 -0.70 -2.90 -4.39
N ILE A 77 -0.56 -2.05 -3.38
CA ILE A 77 0.71 -1.39 -3.05
C ILE A 77 1.76 -2.43 -2.71
N LYS A 78 1.46 -3.39 -1.83
CA LYS A 78 2.42 -4.45 -1.47
C LYS A 78 2.88 -5.26 -2.68
N ALA A 79 1.95 -5.63 -3.56
CA ALA A 79 2.27 -6.35 -4.79
C ALA A 79 3.18 -5.52 -5.71
N ASN A 80 2.85 -4.23 -5.93
CA ASN A 80 3.66 -3.34 -6.73
C ASN A 80 5.04 -3.09 -6.12
N LEU A 81 5.12 -2.96 -4.79
CA LEU A 81 6.38 -2.78 -4.08
C LEU A 81 7.31 -3.97 -4.21
N ARG A 82 6.77 -5.18 -4.04
CA ARG A 82 7.51 -6.42 -4.29
C ARG A 82 8.09 -6.45 -5.69
N GLU A 83 7.27 -6.10 -6.70
CA GLU A 83 7.73 -6.06 -8.10
C GLU A 83 8.82 -5.00 -8.30
N GLN A 84 8.65 -3.79 -7.74
CA GLN A 84 9.65 -2.73 -7.82
C GLN A 84 10.97 -3.13 -7.15
N ILE A 85 10.94 -3.77 -5.99
CA ILE A 85 12.14 -4.26 -5.31
C ILE A 85 12.84 -5.31 -6.16
N LEU A 86 12.10 -6.29 -6.70
CA LEU A 86 12.67 -7.32 -7.59
C LEU A 86 13.27 -6.70 -8.85
N MET A 87 12.60 -5.71 -9.44
CA MET A 87 13.09 -5.00 -10.62
C MET A 87 14.35 -4.20 -10.31
N LYS A 88 14.37 -3.45 -9.20
CA LYS A 88 15.55 -2.72 -8.72
C LYS A 88 16.71 -3.67 -8.39
N ALA A 89 16.43 -4.80 -7.78
CA ALA A 89 17.44 -5.83 -7.50
C ALA A 89 18.03 -6.40 -8.80
N ALA A 90 17.18 -6.72 -9.78
CA ALA A 90 17.62 -7.20 -11.08
C ALA A 90 18.43 -6.14 -11.84
N ALA A 91 17.99 -4.87 -11.82
CA ALA A 91 18.71 -3.75 -12.41
C ALA A 91 20.09 -3.55 -11.75
N ALA A 92 20.14 -3.52 -10.42
CA ALA A 92 21.39 -3.36 -9.68
C ALA A 92 22.37 -4.52 -9.91
N ARG A 93 21.89 -5.75 -10.12
CA ARG A 93 22.73 -6.88 -10.55
C ARG A 93 23.30 -6.67 -11.95
N LEU A 94 22.49 -6.21 -12.90
CA LEU A 94 22.93 -5.94 -14.27
C LEU A 94 23.93 -4.78 -14.33
N GLU A 95 23.71 -3.73 -13.54
CA GLU A 95 24.63 -2.58 -13.45
C GLU A 95 25.92 -2.94 -12.70
N GLY A 96 25.84 -3.79 -11.67
CA GLY A 96 27.01 -4.28 -10.93
C GLY A 96 27.89 -5.27 -11.70
N ASP A 97 27.35 -5.97 -12.70
CA ASP A 97 28.10 -6.86 -13.61
C ASP A 97 28.77 -6.09 -14.77
N ALA A 98 28.35 -4.84 -15.00
CA ALA A 98 28.83 -3.99 -16.10
C ALA A 98 30.05 -3.10 -15.73
N GLN A 99 30.66 -3.30 -14.56
CA GLN A 99 31.77 -2.47 -14.06
C GLN A 99 33.07 -3.25 -13.79
#